data_AF-X1Q0J9-F1
#
_entry.id   AF-X1Q0J9-F1
#
_cell.length_a   1.000
_cell.length_b   1.000
_cell.length_c   1.000
_cell.angle_alpha   90.00
_cell.angle_beta   90.00
_cell.angle_gamma   90.00
#
_symmetry.space_group_name_H-M   'P 1'
#
loop_
_entity.id
_entity.type
_entity.pdbx_description
1 polymer ?
#
loop_
_entity_poly.entity_id
_entity_poly.type
_entity_poly.pdbx_seq_one_letter_code
_entity_poly.pdbx_strand_id
1 'polypeptide(L)'
;MGFPKGTPIDWSWLDIAPEDMAGVEVGDLKAPTKPLDMAGQQITTLPTPTAGGEPATKDFVESLVQGLDWQDSVLDELDTPPGTPAEGDRYLVIATATGDWVGHEDDIAEWDGSAWVFTTPNTGFAVWIEDVGRQKVYNGTAWVSFGTTVDHGNLIGLGDDDHAQYLNNARHDVLARHPLGTVVPHDNLADLAEKAHASLSGIGTSDHHAKTGNYEVFGNTELVTGLPAAEVGNVGRVMRERTAAGQVTRICICVENAADGYEWVQIGIST
;
A
#
# COMPACT_ATOMS: atom_id res chain seq x y z
N MET A 1 54.73 -15.38 -70.41
CA MET A 1 55.95 -14.70 -69.95
C MET A 1 55.98 -14.88 -68.43
N GLY A 2 56.86 -15.75 -67.92
CA GLY A 2 56.97 -15.98 -66.48
C GLY A 2 57.98 -15.00 -65.88
N PHE A 3 57.60 -14.27 -64.84
CA PHE A 3 58.52 -13.39 -64.13
C PHE A 3 59.50 -14.23 -63.30
N PRO A 4 60.82 -13.95 -63.34
CA PRO A 4 61.80 -14.73 -62.62
C PRO A 4 61.75 -14.42 -61.11
N LYS A 5 61.70 -15.47 -60.28
CA LYS A 5 61.88 -15.36 -58.82
C LYS A 5 63.35 -15.10 -58.53
N GLY A 6 63.69 -13.95 -57.96
CA GLY A 6 65.05 -13.71 -57.44
C GLY A 6 65.59 -12.28 -57.50
N THR A 7 64.86 -11.30 -58.03
CA THR A 7 65.22 -9.89 -57.74
C THR A 7 64.67 -9.54 -56.36
N PRO A 8 65.42 -8.87 -55.48
CA PRO A 8 64.86 -8.25 -54.29
C PRO A 8 63.81 -7.26 -54.79
N ILE A 9 62.55 -7.67 -54.82
CA ILE A 9 61.45 -6.73 -54.87
C ILE A 9 61.63 -5.95 -53.58
N ASP A 10 61.96 -4.69 -53.74
CA ASP A 10 62.08 -3.74 -52.64
C ASP A 10 60.76 -3.79 -51.86
N TRP A 11 60.78 -4.50 -50.73
CA TRP A 11 59.74 -4.45 -49.72
C TRP A 11 59.96 -3.22 -48.83
N SER A 12 60.42 -2.11 -49.41
CA SER A 12 60.29 -0.83 -48.73
C SER A 12 58.80 -0.65 -48.49
N TRP A 13 58.44 -0.62 -47.22
CA TRP A 13 57.11 -0.34 -46.71
C TRP A 13 56.73 1.13 -46.98
N LEU A 14 56.97 1.60 -48.20
CA LEU A 14 56.82 2.96 -48.64
C LEU A 14 56.13 2.89 -50.00
N ASP A 15 54.89 3.37 -49.99
CA ASP A 15 53.97 3.56 -51.11
C ASP A 15 53.00 2.40 -51.38
N ILE A 16 52.18 2.08 -50.36
CA ILE A 16 50.84 1.55 -50.65
C ILE A 16 50.12 2.62 -51.48
N ALA A 17 49.61 2.26 -52.65
CA ALA A 17 48.96 3.21 -53.54
C ALA A 17 47.69 3.79 -52.86
N PRO A 18 47.37 5.09 -53.00
CA PRO A 18 46.19 5.70 -52.37
C PRO A 18 44.88 4.98 -52.67
N GLU A 19 44.77 4.39 -53.87
CA GLU A 19 43.65 3.53 -54.28
C GLU A 19 43.53 2.22 -53.48
N ASP A 20 44.66 1.67 -53.01
CA ASP A 20 44.70 0.46 -52.16
C ASP A 20 44.40 0.79 -50.68
N MET A 21 44.56 2.06 -50.27
CA MET A 21 44.16 2.57 -48.95
C MET A 21 42.69 3.01 -48.89
N ALA A 22 42.10 3.37 -50.03
CA ALA A 22 40.73 3.88 -50.12
C ALA A 22 39.65 2.82 -49.84
N GLY A 23 40.01 1.54 -49.80
CA GLY A 23 39.10 0.41 -49.53
C GLY A 23 39.28 -0.25 -48.16
N VAL A 24 40.14 0.27 -47.27
CA VAL A 24 40.29 -0.31 -45.92
C VAL A 24 39.10 0.12 -45.07
N GLU A 25 38.03 -0.65 -45.13
CA GLU A 25 36.91 -0.53 -44.20
C GLU A 25 37.38 -0.96 -42.80
N VAL A 26 36.96 -0.22 -41.77
CA VAL A 26 37.36 -0.43 -40.36
C VAL A 26 37.07 -1.87 -39.87
N GLY A 27 36.17 -2.59 -40.55
CA GLY A 27 35.84 -3.99 -40.27
C GLY A 27 36.95 -5.00 -40.58
N ASP A 28 37.94 -4.65 -41.40
CA ASP A 28 39.08 -5.52 -41.74
C ASP A 28 40.30 -5.31 -40.83
N LEU A 29 40.20 -4.41 -39.84
CA LEU A 29 41.23 -4.22 -38.84
C LEU A 29 41.32 -5.48 -37.96
N LYS A 30 42.53 -6.07 -37.89
CA LYS A 30 42.82 -7.12 -36.91
C LYS A 30 42.43 -6.63 -35.52
N ALA A 31 41.86 -7.53 -34.72
CA ALA A 31 41.55 -7.27 -33.32
C ALA A 31 42.74 -6.55 -32.67
N PRO A 32 42.54 -5.33 -32.13
CA PRO A 32 43.64 -4.55 -31.59
C PRO A 32 44.30 -5.33 -30.45
N THR A 33 45.59 -5.59 -30.59
CA THR A 33 46.38 -6.32 -29.57
C THR A 33 46.97 -5.40 -28.51
N LYS A 34 46.65 -4.10 -28.60
CA LYS A 34 47.04 -3.02 -27.69
C LYS A 34 45.87 -2.05 -27.52
N PRO A 35 45.82 -1.24 -26.44
CA PRO A 35 44.80 -0.22 -26.26
C PRO A 35 44.69 0.69 -27.48
N LEU A 36 43.45 0.97 -27.90
CA LEU A 36 43.17 1.91 -28.96
C LEU A 36 43.01 3.30 -28.33
N ASP A 37 43.96 4.20 -28.60
CA ASP A 37 43.88 5.58 -28.13
C ASP A 37 42.87 6.37 -28.99
N MET A 38 41.89 6.99 -28.33
CA MET A 38 40.80 7.75 -28.96
C MET A 38 40.99 9.26 -28.85
N ALA A 39 42.17 9.78 -28.49
CA ALA A 39 42.53 11.19 -28.27
C ALA A 39 42.03 12.22 -29.32
N GLY A 40 40.71 12.44 -29.38
CA GLY A 40 40.00 13.31 -30.32
C GLY A 40 39.11 12.60 -31.36
N GLN A 41 39.06 11.27 -31.42
CA GLN A 41 38.18 10.54 -32.35
C GLN A 41 36.82 10.24 -31.70
N GLN A 42 35.74 10.71 -32.33
CA GLN A 42 34.36 10.47 -31.88
C GLN A 42 33.77 9.23 -32.57
N ILE A 43 33.06 8.40 -31.80
CA ILE A 43 32.24 7.31 -32.35
C ILE A 43 30.82 7.86 -32.52
N THR A 44 30.39 8.07 -33.77
CA THR A 44 29.16 8.82 -34.09
C THR A 44 28.05 7.95 -34.67
N THR A 45 27.86 6.69 -34.24
CA THR A 45 26.74 5.82 -34.68
C THR A 45 26.52 4.61 -33.75
N LEU A 46 26.73 4.75 -32.44
CA LEU A 46 26.50 3.62 -31.52
C LEU A 46 24.99 3.26 -31.48
N PRO A 47 24.60 2.00 -31.77
CA PRO A 47 23.21 1.57 -31.61
C PRO A 47 22.85 1.42 -30.12
N THR A 48 21.56 1.32 -29.83
CA THR A 48 21.09 1.00 -28.47
C THR A 48 21.65 -0.37 -28.03
N PRO A 49 22.36 -0.46 -26.90
CA PRO A 49 22.90 -1.72 -26.41
C PRO A 49 21.80 -2.76 -26.13
N THR A 50 22.05 -4.01 -26.50
CA THR A 50 21.18 -5.18 -26.31
C THR A 50 21.84 -6.31 -25.51
N ALA A 51 23.17 -6.25 -25.31
CA ALA A 51 23.94 -7.20 -24.53
C ALA A 51 25.01 -6.50 -23.68
N GLY A 52 25.40 -7.11 -22.55
CA GLY A 52 26.28 -6.48 -21.55
C GLY A 52 27.73 -6.21 -21.97
N GLY A 53 28.15 -6.67 -23.15
CA GLY A 53 29.48 -6.38 -23.71
C GLY A 53 29.50 -5.25 -24.74
N GLU A 54 28.35 -4.67 -25.06
CA GLU A 54 28.23 -3.62 -26.06
C GLU A 54 28.55 -2.24 -25.46
N PRO A 55 29.27 -1.37 -26.19
CA PRO A 55 29.47 0.02 -25.78
C PRO A 55 28.14 0.77 -25.75
N ALA A 56 27.90 1.53 -24.67
CA ALA A 56 26.68 2.30 -24.47
C ALA A 56 26.88 3.79 -24.75
N THR A 57 25.84 4.46 -25.26
CA THR A 57 25.82 5.93 -25.28
C THR A 57 25.58 6.46 -23.87
N LYS A 58 26.08 7.66 -23.59
CA LYS A 58 25.83 8.37 -22.32
C LYS A 58 24.32 8.53 -22.09
N ASP A 59 23.58 9.00 -23.10
CA ASP A 59 22.12 9.14 -23.06
C ASP A 59 21.40 7.83 -22.70
N PHE A 60 21.88 6.68 -23.20
CA PHE A 60 21.29 5.39 -22.87
C PHE A 60 21.52 5.04 -21.40
N VAL A 61 22.74 5.19 -20.90
CA VAL A 61 23.07 4.94 -19.49
C VAL A 61 22.26 5.86 -18.57
N GLU A 62 22.13 7.14 -18.92
CA GLU A 62 21.33 8.12 -18.17
C GLU A 62 19.82 7.80 -18.22
N SER A 63 19.31 7.35 -19.38
CA SER A 63 17.90 6.97 -19.53
C SER A 63 17.50 5.75 -18.68
N LEU A 64 18.45 4.85 -18.42
CA LEU A 64 18.22 3.65 -17.62
C LEU A 64 18.11 3.95 -16.12
N VAL A 65 18.50 5.14 -15.69
CA VAL A 65 18.55 5.52 -14.28
C VAL A 65 17.67 6.74 -13.99
N GLN A 66 16.43 6.80 -14.48
CA GLN A 66 15.45 7.84 -14.08
C GLN A 66 15.96 9.31 -14.09
N GLY A 67 17.01 9.64 -14.86
CA GLY A 67 17.67 10.95 -14.81
C GLY A 67 18.54 11.21 -13.57
N LEU A 68 18.96 10.19 -12.83
CA LEU A 68 19.96 10.33 -11.77
C LEU A 68 21.37 10.41 -12.36
N ASP A 69 22.17 11.28 -11.75
CA ASP A 69 23.59 11.47 -12.04
C ASP A 69 24.43 10.81 -10.93
N TRP A 70 24.80 9.56 -11.15
CA TRP A 70 25.53 8.77 -10.15
C TRP A 70 26.96 9.26 -9.95
N GLN A 71 27.31 9.50 -8.68
CA GLN A 71 28.67 9.74 -8.22
C GLN A 71 29.24 8.46 -7.60
N ASP A 72 30.58 8.34 -7.51
CA ASP A 72 31.17 7.25 -6.71
C ASP A 72 30.75 7.38 -5.24
N SER A 73 30.82 6.27 -4.52
CA SER A 73 30.41 6.23 -3.12
C SER A 73 31.19 7.21 -2.25
N VAL A 74 30.54 7.63 -1.17
CA VAL A 74 31.16 8.35 -0.06
C VAL A 74 31.23 7.43 1.15
N LEU A 75 32.30 7.56 1.93
CA LEU A 75 32.53 6.77 3.13
C LEU A 75 31.44 7.06 4.18
N ASP A 76 31.14 8.34 4.38
CA ASP A 76 30.19 8.81 5.40
C ASP A 76 29.64 10.21 5.07
N GLU A 77 28.67 10.67 5.87
CA GLU A 77 28.15 12.03 5.86
C GLU A 77 28.49 12.77 7.15
N LEU A 78 29.32 13.81 7.06
CA LEU A 78 29.97 14.43 8.21
C LEU A 78 29.94 15.96 8.14
N ASP A 79 29.91 16.62 9.30
CA ASP A 79 29.99 18.09 9.41
C ASP A 79 31.44 18.57 9.59
N THR A 80 32.38 17.66 9.84
CA THR A 80 33.76 17.98 10.19
C THR A 80 34.69 17.04 9.45
N PRO A 81 35.73 17.54 8.76
CA PRO A 81 36.68 16.70 8.05
C PRO A 81 37.37 15.72 9.01
N PRO A 82 37.61 14.46 8.58
CA PRO A 82 38.48 13.55 9.31
C PRO A 82 39.87 14.16 9.52
N GLY A 83 40.48 13.90 10.67
CA GLY A 83 41.82 14.43 10.97
C GLY A 83 42.96 13.77 10.18
N THR A 84 42.73 12.59 9.61
CA THR A 84 43.72 11.84 8.82
C THR A 84 43.07 11.16 7.62
N PRO A 85 42.63 11.93 6.60
CA PRO A 85 42.05 11.37 5.38
C PRO A 85 43.15 10.69 4.54
N ALA A 86 42.79 9.61 3.84
CA ALA A 86 43.59 8.98 2.80
C ALA A 86 43.23 9.55 1.42
N GLU A 87 44.17 9.48 0.47
CA GLU A 87 43.93 9.92 -0.91
C GLU A 87 42.76 9.12 -1.52
N GLY A 88 41.80 9.84 -2.11
CA GLY A 88 40.56 9.30 -2.65
C GLY A 88 39.44 9.12 -1.64
N ASP A 89 39.63 9.45 -0.36
CA ASP A 89 38.53 9.42 0.62
C ASP A 89 37.48 10.48 0.25
N ARG A 90 36.21 10.07 0.19
CA ARG A 90 35.08 10.94 -0.17
C ARG A 90 34.04 10.99 0.93
N TYR A 91 33.49 12.17 1.18
CA TYR A 91 32.47 12.41 2.20
C TYR A 91 31.39 13.35 1.67
N LEU A 92 30.15 13.13 2.13
CA LEU A 92 29.09 14.10 1.94
C LEU A 92 29.15 15.12 3.08
N VAL A 93 29.33 16.40 2.76
CA VAL A 93 29.41 17.47 3.76
C VAL A 93 28.00 17.85 4.20
N ILE A 94 27.66 17.60 5.46
CA ILE A 94 26.34 17.96 6.01
C ILE A 94 26.37 19.33 6.69
N ALA A 95 25.16 19.85 6.93
CA ALA A 95 24.97 21.18 7.48
C ALA A 95 25.71 21.39 8.82
N THR A 96 26.08 22.65 9.05
CA THR A 96 27.00 23.13 10.11
C THR A 96 28.44 22.68 9.90
N ALA A 97 28.92 22.76 8.66
CA ALA A 97 30.26 22.34 8.30
C ALA A 97 31.34 23.12 9.07
N THR A 98 32.42 22.44 9.46
CA THR A 98 33.51 23.02 10.26
C THR A 98 34.88 22.78 9.62
N GLY A 99 35.90 23.46 10.15
CA GLY A 99 37.28 23.34 9.66
C GLY A 99 37.40 23.77 8.20
N ASP A 100 38.04 22.93 7.39
CA ASP A 100 38.26 23.19 5.96
C ASP A 100 36.98 23.05 5.13
N TRP A 101 35.89 22.52 5.71
CA TRP A 101 34.61 22.31 5.01
C TRP A 101 33.62 23.47 5.18
N VAL A 102 33.96 24.54 5.91
CA VAL A 102 33.08 25.70 6.11
C VAL A 102 32.68 26.32 4.77
N GLY A 103 31.36 26.43 4.53
CA GLY A 103 30.80 27.00 3.29
C GLY A 103 30.62 25.99 2.15
N HIS A 104 30.90 24.71 2.41
CA HIS A 104 30.76 23.59 1.47
C HIS A 104 29.65 22.63 1.89
N GLU A 105 28.64 23.11 2.64
CA GLU A 105 27.45 22.31 2.95
C GLU A 105 26.80 21.78 1.66
N ASP A 106 26.36 20.52 1.70
CA ASP A 106 25.81 19.73 0.58
C ASP A 106 26.81 19.32 -0.51
N ASP A 107 28.05 19.81 -0.51
CA ASP A 107 29.08 19.39 -1.46
C ASP A 107 29.57 17.95 -1.14
N ILE A 108 30.05 17.26 -2.17
CA ILE A 108 30.87 16.04 -1.99
C ILE A 108 32.33 16.49 -1.88
N ALA A 109 32.96 16.21 -0.75
CA ALA A 109 34.38 16.49 -0.51
C ALA A 109 35.22 15.24 -0.78
N GLU A 110 36.29 15.37 -1.55
CA GLU A 110 37.25 14.32 -1.86
C GLU A 110 38.66 14.76 -1.50
N TRP A 111 39.44 13.89 -0.85
CA TRP A 111 40.81 14.20 -0.50
C TRP A 111 41.76 13.82 -1.65
N ASP A 112 42.44 14.81 -2.26
CA ASP A 112 43.38 14.57 -3.37
C ASP A 112 44.78 14.12 -2.93
N GLY A 113 44.96 13.83 -1.64
CA GLY A 113 46.26 13.56 -1.01
C GLY A 113 46.90 14.79 -0.35
N SER A 114 46.42 16.00 -0.65
CA SER A 114 46.98 17.26 -0.14
C SER A 114 45.93 18.29 0.32
N ALA A 115 44.75 18.31 -0.30
CA ALA A 115 43.65 19.21 0.01
C ALA A 115 42.29 18.56 -0.27
N TRP A 116 41.24 19.14 0.30
CA TRP A 116 39.86 18.78 -0.03
C TRP A 116 39.45 19.43 -1.35
N VAL A 117 38.96 18.62 -2.27
CA VAL A 117 38.35 19.02 -3.53
C VAL A 117 36.84 18.86 -3.38
N PHE A 118 36.08 19.92 -3.66
CA PHE A 118 34.64 19.93 -3.46
C PHE A 118 33.89 19.90 -4.79
N THR A 119 32.84 19.08 -4.84
CA THR A 119 31.93 18.98 -5.98
C THR A 119 30.54 19.40 -5.55
N THR A 120 30.05 20.52 -6.08
CA THR A 120 28.69 21.00 -5.82
C THR A 120 27.65 20.20 -6.59
N PRO A 121 26.62 19.66 -5.92
CA PRO A 121 25.64 18.81 -6.56
C PRO A 121 24.70 19.60 -7.48
N ASN A 122 24.26 18.94 -8.56
CA ASN A 122 23.12 19.38 -9.35
C ASN A 122 21.87 18.52 -9.03
N THR A 123 20.70 18.93 -9.50
CA THR A 123 19.47 18.15 -9.30
C THR A 123 19.59 16.79 -9.98
N GLY A 124 19.38 15.71 -9.22
CA GLY A 124 19.52 14.34 -9.71
C GLY A 124 20.82 13.66 -9.32
N PHE A 125 21.81 14.38 -8.76
CA PHE A 125 23.01 13.77 -8.18
C PHE A 125 22.63 12.67 -7.19
N ALA A 126 23.22 11.50 -7.35
CA ALA A 126 22.94 10.32 -6.52
C ALA A 126 24.25 9.75 -5.96
N VAL A 127 24.24 9.44 -4.67
CA VAL A 127 25.42 8.91 -3.97
C VAL A 127 25.03 7.78 -3.03
N TRP A 128 25.88 6.76 -2.94
CA TRP A 128 25.82 5.72 -1.92
C TRP A 128 26.68 6.11 -0.72
N ILE A 129 26.11 6.11 0.48
CA ILE A 129 26.81 6.38 1.74
C ILE A 129 27.15 5.03 2.39
N GLU A 130 28.44 4.72 2.48
CA GLU A 130 28.92 3.40 2.92
C GLU A 130 28.63 3.10 4.39
N ASP A 131 28.91 4.03 5.31
CA ASP A 131 28.67 3.84 6.76
C ASP A 131 27.20 3.52 7.06
N VAL A 132 26.30 4.27 6.44
CA VAL A 132 24.85 4.16 6.67
C VAL A 132 24.21 3.05 5.82
N GLY A 133 24.88 2.61 4.75
CA GLY A 133 24.35 1.63 3.80
C GLY A 133 23.10 2.11 3.06
N ARG A 134 23.05 3.41 2.72
CA ARG A 134 21.87 4.03 2.08
C ARG A 134 22.26 4.98 0.96
N GLN A 135 21.36 5.09 -0.01
CA GLN A 135 21.46 6.03 -1.12
C GLN A 135 20.72 7.33 -0.81
N LYS A 136 21.35 8.46 -1.17
CA LYS A 136 20.70 9.77 -1.21
C LYS A 136 20.72 10.36 -2.62
N VAL A 137 19.76 11.24 -2.89
CA VAL A 137 19.65 12.02 -4.12
C VAL A 137 19.47 13.49 -3.79
N TYR A 138 20.18 14.36 -4.50
CA TYR A 138 19.99 15.80 -4.39
C TYR A 138 18.77 16.24 -5.20
N ASN A 139 17.74 16.73 -4.52
CA ASN A 139 16.47 17.14 -5.15
C ASN A 139 16.50 18.56 -5.74
N GLY A 140 17.68 19.18 -5.80
CA GLY A 140 17.87 20.58 -6.20
C GLY A 140 17.89 21.58 -5.05
N THR A 141 17.56 21.13 -3.84
CA THR A 141 17.64 21.95 -2.62
C THR A 141 18.29 21.25 -1.43
N ALA A 142 18.20 19.92 -1.34
CA ALA A 142 18.78 19.12 -0.26
C ALA A 142 18.99 17.67 -0.70
N TRP A 143 19.91 16.98 -0.02
CA TRP A 143 20.06 15.54 -0.10
C TRP A 143 18.94 14.83 0.66
N VAL A 144 18.13 14.06 -0.07
CA VAL A 144 17.02 13.28 0.48
C VAL A 144 17.21 11.79 0.19
N SER A 145 16.55 10.91 0.95
CA SER A 145 16.64 9.47 0.69
C SER A 145 16.08 9.14 -0.70
N PHE A 146 16.74 8.25 -1.45
CA PHE A 146 16.37 7.91 -2.84
C PHE A 146 14.87 7.63 -3.02
N GLY A 147 14.24 6.84 -2.14
CA GLY A 147 12.82 6.52 -2.25
C GLY A 147 11.87 7.73 -2.15
N THR A 148 12.33 8.87 -1.65
CA THR A 148 11.49 10.09 -1.50
C THR A 148 11.42 10.95 -2.76
N THR A 149 12.35 10.76 -3.71
CA THR A 149 12.31 11.45 -5.01
C THR A 149 11.55 10.66 -6.08
N VAL A 150 11.14 9.43 -5.76
CA VAL A 150 10.40 8.56 -6.68
C VAL A 150 8.91 8.84 -6.54
N ASP A 151 8.26 9.19 -7.66
CA ASP A 151 6.80 9.25 -7.70
C ASP A 151 6.23 7.84 -7.53
N HIS A 152 5.48 7.63 -6.44
CA HIS A 152 4.82 6.36 -6.14
C HIS A 152 3.91 5.87 -7.28
N GLY A 153 3.36 6.76 -8.11
CA GLY A 153 2.56 6.40 -9.29
C GLY A 153 3.35 5.72 -10.40
N ASN A 154 4.68 5.84 -10.41
CA ASN A 154 5.56 5.26 -11.42
C ASN A 154 6.16 3.91 -11.00
N LEU A 155 5.84 3.40 -9.80
CA LEU A 155 6.31 2.09 -9.35
C LEU A 155 5.62 0.99 -10.17
N ILE A 156 6.43 0.28 -10.96
CA ILE A 156 6.01 -0.92 -11.69
C ILE A 156 6.12 -2.16 -10.81
N GLY A 157 5.34 -3.20 -11.09
CA GLY A 157 5.40 -4.48 -10.37
C GLY A 157 4.51 -4.57 -9.13
N LEU A 158 3.87 -3.49 -8.66
CA LEU A 158 2.99 -3.49 -7.47
C LEU A 158 1.79 -4.47 -7.51
N GLY A 159 1.54 -5.13 -8.63
CA GLY A 159 0.45 -6.09 -8.82
C GLY A 159 0.85 -7.58 -8.79
N ASP A 160 2.14 -7.91 -8.63
CA ASP A 160 2.64 -9.29 -8.59
C ASP A 160 2.39 -10.03 -7.25
N ASP A 161 1.79 -9.34 -6.29
CA ASP A 161 1.42 -9.85 -4.96
C ASP A 161 2.59 -10.48 -4.18
N ASP A 162 3.82 -10.08 -4.50
CA ASP A 162 5.04 -10.70 -4.02
C ASP A 162 5.40 -10.36 -2.56
N HIS A 163 4.86 -9.25 -2.02
CA HIS A 163 5.08 -8.81 -0.65
C HIS A 163 3.78 -8.71 0.13
N ALA A 164 3.70 -9.38 1.28
CA ALA A 164 2.53 -9.41 2.18
C ALA A 164 2.06 -8.03 2.71
N GLN A 165 2.88 -6.99 2.54
CA GLN A 165 2.61 -5.63 3.00
C GLN A 165 1.71 -4.83 2.05
N TYR A 166 1.62 -5.22 0.76
CA TYR A 166 0.73 -4.56 -0.19
C TYR A 166 -0.70 -5.07 -0.04
N LEU A 167 -1.62 -4.15 0.29
CA LEU A 167 -3.06 -4.40 0.27
C LEU A 167 -3.57 -4.10 -1.14
N ASN A 168 -3.75 -5.12 -1.96
CA ASN A 168 -4.43 -5.01 -3.25
C ASN A 168 -5.91 -5.37 -3.12
N ASN A 169 -6.71 -5.10 -4.16
CA ASN A 169 -8.13 -5.47 -4.20
C ASN A 169 -8.34 -6.96 -3.87
N ALA A 170 -7.51 -7.85 -4.41
CA ALA A 170 -7.61 -9.28 -4.17
C ALA A 170 -7.43 -9.66 -2.69
N ARG A 171 -6.51 -9.01 -1.95
CA ARG A 171 -6.23 -9.21 -0.52
C ARG A 171 -7.17 -8.45 0.41
N HIS A 172 -7.65 -7.29 -0.03
CA HIS A 172 -8.69 -6.54 0.65
C HIS A 172 -10.00 -7.35 0.71
N ASP A 173 -10.29 -8.12 -0.34
CA ASP A 173 -11.51 -8.92 -0.44
C ASP A 173 -11.38 -10.30 0.23
N VAL A 174 -10.25 -10.62 0.89
CA VAL A 174 -10.08 -11.90 1.60
C VAL A 174 -10.78 -11.84 2.96
N LEU A 175 -11.90 -12.55 3.06
CA LEU A 175 -12.68 -12.85 4.28
C LEU A 175 -11.84 -13.27 5.50
N ALA A 176 -10.63 -13.81 5.30
CA ALA A 176 -9.73 -14.20 6.40
C ALA A 176 -9.17 -13.01 7.20
N ARG A 177 -9.14 -11.80 6.63
CA ARG A 177 -8.69 -10.56 7.32
C ARG A 177 -9.85 -9.69 7.80
N HIS A 178 -11.04 -9.93 7.28
CA HIS A 178 -12.30 -9.34 7.69
C HIS A 178 -13.22 -10.43 8.25
N PRO A 179 -12.92 -10.98 9.45
CA PRO A 179 -13.81 -11.94 10.09
C PRO A 179 -15.22 -11.36 10.16
N LEU A 180 -16.16 -12.13 9.62
CA LEU A 180 -17.56 -11.77 9.45
C LEU A 180 -18.13 -11.21 10.76
N GLY A 181 -18.46 -9.91 10.79
CA GLY A 181 -19.09 -9.30 11.96
C GLY A 181 -19.03 -7.78 12.11
N THR A 182 -18.13 -7.03 11.45
CA THR A 182 -18.03 -5.58 11.68
C THR A 182 -17.73 -4.69 10.47
N VAL A 183 -17.60 -5.23 9.26
CA VAL A 183 -17.59 -4.38 8.06
C VAL A 183 -18.99 -4.37 7.48
N VAL A 184 -19.77 -3.36 7.89
CA VAL A 184 -20.76 -2.77 6.98
C VAL A 184 -19.93 -2.29 5.79
N PRO A 185 -20.15 -2.79 4.56
CA PRO A 185 -19.63 -2.12 3.38
C PRO A 185 -20.15 -0.69 3.46
N HIS A 186 -19.28 0.31 3.59
CA HIS A 186 -19.69 1.72 3.60
C HIS A 186 -20.51 2.12 2.36
N ASP A 187 -20.46 1.29 1.31
CA ASP A 187 -21.24 1.45 0.08
C ASP A 187 -22.65 0.86 0.17
N ASN A 188 -23.03 0.22 1.29
CA ASN A 188 -24.36 -0.32 1.52
C ASN A 188 -24.97 0.14 2.87
N LEU A 189 -24.86 1.44 3.16
CA LEU A 189 -25.60 2.10 4.25
C LEU A 189 -27.14 1.89 4.17
N ALA A 190 -27.64 1.38 3.04
CA ALA A 190 -29.03 0.96 2.87
C ALA A 190 -29.44 -0.19 3.83
N ASP A 191 -28.48 -0.99 4.32
CA ASP A 191 -28.76 -2.08 5.26
C ASP A 191 -28.85 -1.60 6.73
N LEU A 192 -28.45 -0.36 7.02
CA LEU A 192 -28.73 0.32 8.29
C LEU A 192 -30.10 1.02 8.31
N ALA A 193 -30.90 0.90 7.24
CA ALA A 193 -32.30 1.26 7.31
C ALA A 193 -32.95 0.40 8.41
N GLU A 194 -33.26 1.04 9.54
CA GLU A 194 -34.13 0.62 10.63
C GLU A 194 -34.64 -0.82 10.47
N LYS A 195 -34.07 -1.77 11.24
CA LYS A 195 -34.58 -3.15 11.28
C LYS A 195 -36.08 -3.09 11.48
N ALA A 196 -36.84 -3.34 10.41
CA ALA A 196 -38.30 -3.32 10.48
C ALA A 196 -38.72 -4.26 11.61
N HIS A 197 -39.73 -3.88 12.39
CA HIS A 197 -40.27 -4.70 13.48
C HIS A 197 -40.61 -6.14 13.03
N ALA A 198 -40.90 -6.35 11.74
CA ALA A 198 -41.11 -7.66 11.13
C ALA A 198 -39.90 -8.62 11.20
N SER A 199 -38.69 -8.11 11.50
CA SER A 199 -37.48 -8.91 11.67
C SER A 199 -37.35 -9.56 13.05
N LEU A 200 -38.23 -9.20 14.00
CA LEU A 200 -38.34 -9.85 15.30
C LEU A 200 -39.25 -11.07 15.13
N SER A 201 -38.66 -12.27 15.11
CA SER A 201 -39.43 -13.51 15.13
C SER A 201 -39.86 -13.82 16.57
N GLY A 202 -41.14 -14.20 16.75
CA GLY A 202 -41.67 -14.61 18.05
C GLY A 202 -42.19 -13.48 18.95
N ILE A 203 -42.35 -12.26 18.43
CA ILE A 203 -42.98 -11.15 19.15
C ILE A 203 -44.20 -10.66 18.35
N GLY A 204 -45.40 -10.85 18.89
CA GLY A 204 -46.68 -10.38 18.36
C GLY A 204 -47.18 -9.11 19.05
N THR A 205 -48.29 -8.55 18.56
CA THR A 205 -48.93 -7.34 19.15
C THR A 205 -49.34 -7.52 20.61
N SER A 206 -49.52 -8.78 21.05
CA SER A 206 -49.86 -9.13 22.43
C SER A 206 -48.66 -9.09 23.39
N ASP A 207 -47.43 -9.17 22.88
CA ASP A 207 -46.21 -9.13 23.71
C ASP A 207 -45.85 -7.70 24.13
N HIS A 208 -46.47 -6.70 23.51
CA HIS A 208 -46.48 -5.32 23.98
C HIS A 208 -47.54 -5.14 25.08
N HIS A 209 -47.32 -5.73 26.25
CA HIS A 209 -48.03 -5.29 27.45
C HIS A 209 -47.57 -3.85 27.74
N ALA A 210 -48.37 -2.86 27.35
CA ALA A 210 -48.17 -1.49 27.76
C ALA A 210 -48.34 -1.41 29.29
N LYS A 211 -47.24 -1.59 30.03
CA LYS A 211 -47.19 -1.39 31.48
C LYS A 211 -47.56 0.05 31.79
N THR A 212 -48.82 0.28 32.13
CA THR A 212 -49.30 1.51 32.74
C THR A 212 -49.57 1.24 34.22
N GLY A 213 -48.50 1.13 35.02
CA GLY A 213 -48.57 1.03 36.48
C GLY A 213 -48.62 -0.40 37.06
N ASN A 214 -48.56 -0.48 38.40
CA ASN A 214 -48.46 -1.72 39.22
C ASN A 214 -49.72 -2.62 39.19
N TYR A 215 -50.54 -2.55 38.16
CA TYR A 215 -51.66 -3.45 37.95
C TYR A 215 -51.72 -3.83 36.48
N GLU A 216 -51.80 -5.13 36.20
CA GLU A 216 -52.04 -5.63 34.85
C GLU A 216 -53.43 -5.15 34.39
N VAL A 217 -53.45 -4.21 33.45
CA VAL A 217 -54.67 -3.87 32.71
C VAL A 217 -54.91 -4.99 31.73
N PHE A 218 -55.59 -6.05 32.19
CA PHE A 218 -56.28 -6.93 31.26
C PHE A 218 -57.30 -6.05 30.52
N GLY A 219 -57.20 -6.01 29.19
CA GLY A 219 -58.19 -5.31 28.37
C GLY A 219 -59.60 -5.84 28.65
N ASN A 220 -60.59 -5.36 27.91
CA ASN A 220 -61.99 -5.83 28.00
C ASN A 220 -62.19 -7.34 27.66
N THR A 221 -61.15 -8.17 27.71
CA THR A 221 -60.91 -9.41 26.97
C THR A 221 -61.55 -10.67 27.52
N GLU A 222 -62.43 -10.60 28.52
CA GLU A 222 -63.19 -11.79 28.91
C GLU A 222 -64.65 -11.51 29.25
N LEU A 223 -65.31 -10.80 28.32
CA LEU A 223 -66.76 -10.92 28.19
C LEU A 223 -67.08 -12.25 27.49
N VAL A 224 -67.62 -13.20 28.24
CA VAL A 224 -68.01 -14.52 27.74
C VAL A 224 -69.53 -14.67 27.72
N THR A 225 -70.05 -15.45 26.78
CA THR A 225 -71.48 -15.79 26.73
C THR A 225 -71.87 -16.91 27.70
N GLY A 226 -70.87 -17.58 28.28
CA GLY A 226 -70.98 -18.57 29.33
C GLY A 226 -69.60 -18.81 29.95
N LEU A 227 -69.55 -19.04 31.26
CA LEU A 227 -68.28 -19.32 31.95
C LEU A 227 -67.75 -20.71 31.58
N PRO A 228 -66.44 -20.85 31.33
CA PRO A 228 -65.83 -22.17 31.10
C PRO A 228 -65.84 -23.01 32.39
N ALA A 229 -65.46 -24.28 32.27
CA ALA A 229 -65.29 -25.15 33.43
C ALA A 229 -64.34 -24.49 34.45
N ALA A 230 -64.71 -24.54 35.72
CA ALA A 230 -63.82 -24.11 36.79
C ALA A 230 -62.71 -25.17 36.94
N GLU A 231 -61.46 -24.75 36.77
CA GLU A 231 -60.28 -25.60 36.79
C GLU A 231 -59.05 -24.79 37.23
N VAL A 232 -57.95 -25.49 37.57
CA VAL A 232 -56.71 -24.88 38.09
C VAL A 232 -56.16 -23.75 37.21
N GLY A 233 -56.26 -23.88 35.88
CA GLY A 233 -55.80 -22.87 34.93
C GLY A 233 -56.61 -21.57 34.96
N ASN A 234 -57.77 -21.57 35.61
CA ASN A 234 -58.66 -20.42 35.70
C ASN A 234 -58.65 -19.72 37.07
N VAL A 235 -58.01 -20.28 38.10
CA VAL A 235 -57.98 -19.69 39.46
C VAL A 235 -57.42 -18.26 39.43
N GLY A 236 -58.13 -17.33 40.08
CA GLY A 236 -57.77 -15.91 40.14
C GLY A 236 -58.22 -15.08 38.93
N ARG A 237 -58.72 -15.71 37.86
CA ARG A 237 -59.28 -15.00 36.71
C ARG A 237 -60.62 -14.36 37.06
N VAL A 238 -60.81 -13.11 36.62
CA VAL A 238 -62.08 -12.38 36.74
C VAL A 238 -62.71 -12.27 35.36
N MET A 239 -63.91 -12.83 35.19
CA MET A 239 -64.64 -12.85 33.93
C MET A 239 -65.97 -12.11 34.05
N ARG A 240 -66.45 -11.58 32.92
CA ARG A 240 -67.77 -10.97 32.80
C ARG A 240 -68.63 -11.89 31.93
N GLU A 241 -69.68 -12.45 32.48
CA GLU A 241 -70.61 -13.29 31.74
C GLU A 241 -71.82 -12.47 31.30
N ARG A 242 -72.10 -12.45 29.99
CA ARG A 242 -73.31 -11.85 29.43
C ARG A 242 -73.80 -12.68 28.25
N THR A 243 -74.98 -13.26 28.40
CA THR A 243 -75.55 -14.20 27.42
C THR A 243 -75.90 -13.53 26.08
N ALA A 244 -76.32 -12.25 26.07
CA ALA A 244 -76.53 -11.46 24.86
C ALA A 244 -76.45 -9.94 25.14
N ALA A 245 -76.31 -9.13 24.08
CA ALA A 245 -76.32 -7.66 24.21
C ALA A 245 -77.62 -7.17 24.87
N GLY A 246 -77.51 -6.25 25.83
CA GLY A 246 -78.66 -5.73 26.59
C GLY A 246 -79.14 -6.62 27.73
N GLN A 247 -78.48 -7.76 27.98
CA GLN A 247 -78.75 -8.58 29.16
C GLN A 247 -77.78 -8.28 30.31
N VAL A 248 -78.19 -8.71 31.49
CA VAL A 248 -77.43 -8.63 32.74
C VAL A 248 -76.01 -9.17 32.55
N THR A 249 -75.02 -8.43 33.05
CA THR A 249 -73.63 -8.87 33.12
C THR A 249 -73.32 -9.34 34.53
N ARG A 250 -72.93 -10.60 34.68
CA ARG A 250 -72.41 -11.16 35.95
C ARG A 250 -70.90 -11.05 35.95
N ILE A 251 -70.33 -10.57 37.05
CA ILE A 251 -68.87 -10.53 37.25
C ILE A 251 -68.52 -11.67 38.20
N CYS A 252 -67.71 -12.61 37.74
CA CYS A 252 -67.34 -13.80 38.49
C CYS A 252 -65.82 -13.92 38.62
N ILE A 253 -65.36 -14.44 39.75
CA ILE A 253 -63.97 -14.83 39.99
C ILE A 253 -63.90 -16.34 40.18
N CYS A 254 -62.92 -17.00 39.55
CA CYS A 254 -62.70 -18.42 39.78
C CYS A 254 -61.82 -18.61 41.01
N VAL A 255 -62.28 -19.42 41.95
CA VAL A 255 -61.59 -19.70 43.21
C VAL A 255 -61.43 -21.20 43.40
N GLU A 256 -60.40 -21.56 44.16
CA GLU A 256 -60.24 -22.90 44.71
C GLU A 256 -61.00 -22.97 46.05
N ASN A 257 -61.85 -23.98 46.21
CA ASN A 257 -62.60 -24.22 47.42
C ASN A 257 -61.78 -25.10 48.40
N ALA A 258 -62.30 -25.27 49.62
CA ALA A 258 -61.60 -25.99 50.68
C ALA A 258 -61.41 -27.51 50.45
N ALA A 259 -61.90 -28.06 49.34
CA ALA A 259 -61.78 -29.47 48.96
C ALA A 259 -60.96 -29.67 47.67
N ASP A 260 -60.08 -28.71 47.34
CA ASP A 260 -59.28 -28.65 46.10
C ASP A 260 -60.13 -28.69 44.81
N GLY A 261 -61.41 -28.35 44.93
CA GLY A 261 -62.33 -28.15 43.82
C GLY A 261 -62.36 -26.70 43.37
N TYR A 262 -62.76 -26.44 42.13
CA TYR A 262 -62.79 -25.09 41.57
C TYR A 262 -64.23 -24.65 41.34
N GLU A 263 -64.51 -23.37 41.59
CA GLU A 263 -65.82 -22.79 41.33
C GLU A 263 -65.75 -21.33 40.87
N TRP A 264 -66.78 -20.90 40.15
CA TRP A 264 -66.98 -19.49 39.80
C TRP A 264 -67.87 -18.82 40.84
N VAL A 265 -67.32 -17.86 41.58
CA VAL A 265 -68.05 -17.07 42.57
C VAL A 265 -68.44 -15.74 41.95
N GLN A 266 -69.74 -15.43 41.93
CA GLN A 266 -70.23 -14.13 41.48
C GLN A 266 -69.90 -13.05 42.53
N ILE A 267 -69.18 -12.01 42.11
CA ILE A 267 -68.77 -10.88 42.95
C ILE A 267 -69.48 -9.57 42.58
N GLY A 268 -70.17 -9.54 41.45
CA GLY A 268 -70.91 -8.37 41.00
C GLY A 268 -71.95 -8.69 39.94
N ILE A 269 -72.92 -7.79 39.80
CA ILE A 269 -73.96 -7.85 38.79
C ILE A 269 -74.24 -6.44 38.26
N SER A 270 -74.34 -6.30 36.94
CA SER A 270 -74.77 -5.07 36.28
C SER A 270 -76.03 -5.39 35.49
N THR A 271 -77.15 -4.77 35.85
CA THR A 271 -78.45 -4.90 35.19
C THR A 271 -78.71 -3.78 34.22
#